data_AF-A0A966U5N0-F1
#
_entry.id   AF-A0A966U5N0-F1
#
_cell.length_a   1.000
_cell.length_b   1.000
_cell.length_c   1.000
_cell.angle_alpha   90.00
_cell.angle_beta   90.00
_cell.angle_gamma   90.00
#
_symmetry.space_group_name_H-M   'P 1'
#
loop_
_entity.id
_entity.type
_entity.pdbx_description
1 polymer ?
#
loop_
_entity_poly.entity_id
_entity_poly.type
_entity_poly.pdbx_seq_one_letter_code
_entity_poly.pdbx_strand_id
1 'polypeptide(L)'
;MRVSAAVHNLPEHYEHRDDVILWESQFWKNPGPAGYFIAEIDTTFAMYRPGEHHQNNKALRSAPPYTARHMPWYQDSAHPTEEQRYYVEHADSLIINWDKKVLPAALRAHLQQLRSPFHQVSLG
;
A
#
# COMPACT_ATOMS: atom_id res chain seq x y z
N MET A 1 4.62 -0.48 15.42
CA MET A 1 3.26 -0.81 14.91
C MET A 1 2.88 0.21 13.84
N ARG A 2 2.50 -0.24 12.66
CA ARG A 2 2.11 0.59 11.50
C ARG A 2 0.59 0.61 11.35
N VAL A 3 0.04 1.70 10.82
CA VAL A 3 -1.35 1.75 10.35
C VAL A 3 -1.48 1.15 8.94
N SER A 4 -2.36 0.17 8.78
CA SER A 4 -2.65 -0.43 7.47
C SER A 4 -3.54 0.46 6.60
N ALA A 5 -3.35 0.36 5.29
CA ALA A 5 -4.20 1.04 4.32
C ALA A 5 -5.49 0.24 4.08
N ALA A 6 -6.63 0.93 4.09
CA ALA A 6 -7.92 0.34 3.80
C ALA A 6 -8.12 0.18 2.28
N VAL A 7 -8.29 -1.06 1.83
CA VAL A 7 -8.48 -1.41 0.41
C VAL A 7 -9.85 -2.03 0.09
N HIS A 8 -10.68 -2.32 1.09
CA HIS A 8 -11.94 -3.06 0.92
C HIS A 8 -13.02 -2.29 0.14
N ASN A 9 -12.91 -0.97 0.05
CA ASN A 9 -13.90 -0.09 -0.55
C ASN A 9 -13.29 0.87 -1.58
N LEU A 10 -12.20 0.45 -2.25
CA LEU A 10 -11.62 1.24 -3.34
C LEU A 10 -12.58 1.30 -4.54
N PRO A 11 -12.80 2.51 -5.10
CA PRO A 11 -13.75 2.70 -6.19
C PRO A 11 -13.22 2.18 -7.51
N GLU A 12 -14.10 1.64 -8.36
CA GLU A 12 -13.76 1.06 -9.66
C GLU A 12 -13.19 2.06 -10.66
N HIS A 13 -13.48 3.36 -10.49
CA HIS A 13 -12.95 4.43 -11.32
C HIS A 13 -11.49 4.79 -11.04
N TYR A 14 -10.89 4.22 -9.99
CA TYR A 14 -9.47 4.40 -9.71
C TYR A 14 -8.64 3.46 -10.61
N GLU A 15 -7.80 4.04 -11.47
CA GLU A 15 -7.09 3.32 -12.54
C GLU A 15 -6.26 2.12 -12.03
N HIS A 16 -5.62 2.25 -10.86
CA HIS A 16 -4.72 1.23 -10.30
C HIS A 16 -5.35 0.43 -9.16
N ARG A 17 -6.68 0.42 -9.04
CA ARG A 17 -7.41 -0.24 -7.94
C ARG A 17 -6.95 -1.68 -7.71
N ASP A 18 -6.99 -2.50 -8.75
CA ASP A 18 -6.72 -3.93 -8.60
C ASP A 18 -5.24 -4.19 -8.24
N ASP A 19 -4.34 -3.33 -8.72
CA ASP A 19 -2.91 -3.39 -8.43
C ASP A 19 -2.61 -2.99 -6.98
N VAL A 20 -3.30 -1.97 -6.47
CA VAL A 20 -3.25 -1.59 -5.05
C VAL A 20 -3.81 -2.70 -4.16
N ILE A 21 -4.95 -3.30 -4.53
CA ILE A 21 -5.54 -4.42 -3.78
C ILE A 21 -4.56 -5.59 -3.74
N LEU A 22 -3.97 -5.95 -4.88
CA LEU A 22 -2.98 -7.02 -4.96
C LEU A 22 -1.75 -6.69 -4.10
N TRP A 23 -1.21 -5.47 -4.22
CA TRP A 23 -0.07 -5.02 -3.44
C TRP A 23 -0.33 -5.12 -1.94
N GLU A 24 -1.43 -4.56 -1.45
CA GLU A 24 -1.74 -4.58 -0.02
C GLU A 24 -2.06 -5.99 0.49
N SER A 25 -2.59 -6.89 -0.36
CA SER A 25 -2.97 -8.26 0.02
C SER A 25 -1.84 -9.05 0.71
N GLN A 26 -0.58 -8.80 0.31
CA GLN A 26 0.58 -9.50 0.86
C GLN A 26 0.77 -9.25 2.36
N PHE A 27 0.35 -8.08 2.83
CA PHE A 27 0.54 -7.66 4.22
C PHE A 27 -0.51 -8.24 5.18
N TRP A 28 -1.52 -8.92 4.65
CA TRP A 28 -2.61 -9.54 5.41
C TRP A 28 -2.47 -11.06 5.54
N LYS A 29 -1.33 -11.63 5.12
CA LYS A 29 -1.15 -13.09 5.07
C LYS A 29 -0.69 -13.71 6.39
N ASN A 30 0.03 -12.98 7.23
CA ASN A 30 0.63 -13.51 8.45
C ASN A 30 -0.03 -12.92 9.70
N PRO A 31 -1.03 -13.58 10.29
CA PRO A 31 -1.69 -13.09 11.49
C PRO A 31 -0.72 -13.11 12.68
N GLY A 32 -0.71 -12.00 13.42
CA GLY A 32 0.05 -11.80 14.64
C GLY A 32 -0.85 -11.83 15.88
N PRO A 33 -0.26 -11.55 17.06
CA PRO A 33 -1.01 -11.48 18.30
C PRO A 33 -2.07 -10.37 18.26
N ALA A 34 -3.15 -10.54 19.03
CA ALA A 34 -4.19 -9.54 19.26
C ALA A 34 -4.84 -8.95 17.99
N GLY A 35 -4.94 -9.75 16.92
CA GLY A 35 -5.60 -9.36 15.66
C GLY A 35 -4.77 -8.46 14.75
N TYR A 36 -3.48 -8.26 15.04
CA TYR A 36 -2.54 -7.56 14.17
C TYR A 36 -1.97 -8.50 13.09
N PHE A 37 -1.27 -7.95 12.10
CA PHE A 37 -0.56 -8.73 11.08
C PHE A 37 0.95 -8.46 11.12
N ILE A 38 1.76 -9.50 10.94
CA ILE A 38 3.22 -9.39 10.88
C ILE A 38 3.61 -9.14 9.43
N ALA A 39 4.13 -7.95 9.15
CA ALA A 39 4.56 -7.56 7.82
C ALA A 39 5.48 -6.32 7.89
N GLU A 40 6.34 -6.17 6.88
CA GLU A 40 7.33 -5.09 6.85
C GLU A 40 6.70 -3.69 6.74
N ILE A 41 7.49 -2.69 7.16
CA ILE A 41 7.13 -1.28 7.12
C ILE A 41 7.53 -0.68 5.77
N ASP A 42 6.57 -0.06 5.10
CA ASP A 42 6.73 0.66 3.82
C ASP A 42 5.97 2.01 3.86
N THR A 43 5.80 2.59 5.06
CA THR A 43 5.17 3.91 5.23
C THR A 43 5.86 4.74 6.28
N THR A 44 5.75 6.04 6.12
CA THR A 44 6.28 7.07 7.02
C THR A 44 5.52 7.19 8.34
N PHE A 45 4.26 6.76 8.43
CA PHE A 45 3.48 6.81 9.67
C PHE A 45 3.50 5.49 10.45
N ALA A 46 4.26 5.45 11.54
CA ALA A 46 4.37 4.29 12.43
C ALA A 46 4.65 4.70 13.89
N MET A 47 4.22 3.85 14.82
CA MET A 47 4.46 3.98 16.26
C MET A 47 5.60 3.06 16.70
N TYR A 48 6.54 3.60 17.47
CA TYR A 48 7.72 2.89 17.98
C TYR A 48 7.68 2.81 19.50
N ARG A 49 8.35 1.78 20.05
CA ARG A 49 8.55 1.70 21.49
C ARG A 49 9.51 2.82 21.92
N PRO A 50 9.24 3.52 23.03
CA PRO A 50 10.16 4.53 23.54
C PRO A 50 11.57 3.95 23.75
N GLY A 51 12.59 4.63 23.23
CA GLY A 51 13.99 4.21 23.34
C GLY A 51 14.43 3.13 22.32
N GLU A 52 13.53 2.62 21.49
CA GLU A 52 13.88 1.72 20.38
C GLU A 52 13.95 2.50 19.06
N HIS A 53 14.88 2.09 18.19
CA HIS A 53 14.98 2.61 16.82
C HIS A 53 13.96 1.93 15.88
N HIS A 54 13.74 2.53 14.72
CA HIS A 54 12.89 1.94 13.70
C HIS A 54 13.49 0.62 13.19
N GLN A 55 12.66 -0.44 13.14
CA GLN A 55 13.01 -1.73 12.57
C GLN A 55 11.99 -2.10 11.50
N ASN A 56 12.37 -1.98 10.23
CA ASN A 56 11.43 -2.14 9.11
C ASN A 56 10.98 -3.59 8.92
N ASN A 57 11.83 -4.56 9.29
CA ASN A 57 11.60 -6.00 9.10
C ASN A 57 10.91 -6.69 10.29
N LYS A 58 10.67 -5.98 11.40
CA LYS A 58 10.04 -6.53 12.62
C LYS A 58 8.89 -5.65 13.06
N ALA A 59 7.84 -5.65 12.26
CA ALA A 59 6.69 -4.79 12.50
C ALA A 59 5.36 -5.53 12.53
N LEU A 60 4.46 -4.93 13.31
CA LEU A 60 3.05 -5.26 13.32
C LEU A 60 2.29 -4.18 12.56
N ARG A 61 1.31 -4.60 11.79
CA ARG A 61 0.34 -3.76 11.09
C ARG A 61 -1.02 -3.89 11.74
N SER A 62 -1.69 -2.76 11.91
CA SER A 62 -3.05 -2.70 12.44
C SER A 62 -4.04 -3.38 11.51
N ALA A 63 -5.11 -3.91 12.09
CA ALA A 63 -6.26 -4.45 11.38
C ALA A 63 -7.49 -3.57 11.65
N PRO A 64 -8.61 -3.77 10.90
CA PRO A 64 -9.86 -3.10 11.22
C PRO A 64 -10.22 -3.22 12.70
N PRO A 65 -10.76 -2.15 13.33
CA PRO A 65 -11.17 -0.87 12.72
C PRO A 65 -10.05 0.17 12.56
N TYR A 66 -8.80 -0.15 12.91
CA TYR A 66 -7.70 0.83 12.99
C TYR A 66 -6.91 0.93 11.68
N THR A 67 -7.59 1.24 10.58
CA THR A 67 -6.98 1.41 9.24
C THR A 67 -7.12 2.85 8.75
N ALA A 68 -6.17 3.32 7.93
CA ALA A 68 -6.24 4.64 7.28
C ALA A 68 -6.68 4.51 5.82
N ARG A 69 -7.38 5.52 5.30
CA ARG A 69 -7.64 5.64 3.85
C ARG A 69 -6.54 6.47 3.20
N HIS A 70 -5.92 5.93 2.15
CA HIS A 70 -5.04 6.72 1.31
C HIS A 70 -5.89 7.47 0.28
N MET A 71 -6.17 8.75 0.55
CA MET A 71 -7.19 9.53 -0.16
C MET A 71 -7.05 9.57 -1.69
N PRO A 72 -5.85 9.71 -2.27
CA PRO A 72 -5.64 9.59 -3.72
C PRO A 72 -6.27 8.36 -4.38
N TRP A 73 -6.28 7.19 -3.72
CA TRP A 73 -6.88 5.97 -4.27
C TRP A 73 -8.41 6.02 -4.43
N TYR A 74 -9.06 7.04 -3.87
CA TYR A 74 -10.51 7.20 -3.95
C TYR A 74 -10.93 8.22 -5.03
N GLN A 75 -9.97 8.82 -5.73
CA GLN A 75 -10.20 9.82 -6.77
C GLN A 75 -10.53 9.16 -8.11
N ASP A 76 -11.27 9.87 -8.97
CA ASP A 76 -11.56 9.44 -10.34
C ASP A 76 -10.38 9.74 -11.24
N SER A 77 -9.65 8.69 -11.63
CA SER A 77 -8.46 8.81 -12.48
C SER A 77 -8.81 9.31 -13.89
N ALA A 78 -10.05 9.13 -14.36
CA ALA A 78 -10.50 9.63 -15.65
C ALA A 78 -10.87 11.13 -15.61
N HIS A 79 -11.20 11.66 -14.43
CA HIS A 79 -11.65 13.04 -14.26
C HIS A 79 -10.91 13.76 -13.11
N PRO A 80 -9.58 13.96 -13.22
CA PRO A 80 -8.82 14.58 -12.15
C PRO A 80 -9.17 16.07 -12.00
N THR A 81 -9.22 16.54 -10.76
CA THR A 81 -9.37 17.96 -10.44
C THR A 81 -8.13 18.76 -10.85
N GLU A 82 -8.24 20.08 -10.86
CA GLU A 82 -7.10 20.96 -11.13
C GLU A 82 -5.96 20.78 -10.11
N GLU A 83 -6.30 20.68 -8.82
CA GLU A 83 -5.35 20.41 -7.75
C GLU A 83 -4.60 19.09 -7.98
N GLN A 84 -5.33 18.03 -8.34
CA GLN A 84 -4.75 16.70 -8.56
C GLN A 84 -3.79 16.71 -9.74
N ARG A 85 -4.18 17.32 -10.87
CA ARG A 85 -3.29 17.48 -12.02
C ARG A 85 -2.04 18.26 -11.63
N TYR A 86 -2.21 19.39 -10.94
CA TYR A 86 -1.09 20.20 -10.48
C TYR A 86 -0.15 19.38 -9.58
N TYR A 87 -0.69 18.63 -8.61
CA TYR A 87 0.11 17.80 -7.72
C TYR A 87 0.92 16.76 -8.49
N VAL A 88 0.29 16.00 -9.40
CA VAL A 88 0.98 14.95 -10.17
C VAL A 88 2.04 15.53 -11.10
N GLU A 89 1.81 16.70 -11.71
CA GLU A 89 2.76 17.37 -12.59
C GLU A 89 4.01 17.89 -11.86
N HIS A 90 3.88 18.26 -10.58
CA HIS A 90 4.95 18.91 -9.80
C HIS A 90 5.57 17.99 -8.74
N ALA A 91 4.92 16.88 -8.39
CA ALA A 91 5.44 15.93 -7.43
C ALA A 91 6.71 15.26 -7.97
N ASP A 92 7.67 15.01 -7.07
CA ASP A 92 8.86 14.24 -7.43
C ASP A 92 8.43 12.83 -7.82
N SER A 93 8.76 12.51 -9.07
CA SER A 93 8.49 11.24 -9.71
C SER A 93 9.11 10.03 -8.98
N LEU A 94 10.10 10.25 -8.11
CA LEU A 94 10.72 9.21 -7.27
C LEU A 94 9.95 8.95 -5.97
N ILE A 95 9.00 9.82 -5.61
CA ILE A 95 8.24 9.76 -4.35
C ILE A 95 6.82 9.24 -4.59
N ILE A 96 6.18 9.65 -5.69
CA ILE A 96 4.81 9.23 -6.02
C ILE A 96 4.77 7.92 -6.83
N ASN A 97 4.19 6.87 -6.25
CA ASN A 97 4.17 5.53 -6.83
C ASN A 97 2.87 5.20 -7.59
N TRP A 98 1.72 5.69 -7.10
CA TRP A 98 0.39 5.21 -7.49
C TRP A 98 -0.45 6.23 -8.27
N ASP A 99 0.08 7.43 -8.49
CA ASP A 99 -0.63 8.56 -9.12
C ASP A 99 -0.26 8.74 -10.61
N LYS A 100 0.65 7.90 -11.13
CA LYS A 100 1.10 7.98 -12.52
C LYS A 100 0.31 7.04 -13.41
N LYS A 101 0.03 7.48 -14.64
CA LYS A 101 -0.53 6.63 -15.70
C LYS A 101 0.30 5.37 -15.96
N VAL A 102 1.63 5.47 -15.86
CA VAL A 102 2.53 4.31 -15.94
C VAL A 102 3.25 4.15 -14.60
N LEU A 103 2.99 3.03 -13.94
CA LEU A 103 3.62 2.69 -12.66
C LEU A 103 5.15 2.53 -12.81
N PRO A 104 5.93 2.88 -11.78
CA PRO A 104 7.38 2.67 -11.77
C PRO A 104 7.78 1.23 -12.11
N ALA A 105 8.91 1.06 -12.81
CA ALA A 105 9.35 -0.26 -13.29
C ALA A 105 9.53 -1.27 -12.14
N ALA A 106 10.08 -0.83 -11.00
CA ALA A 106 10.26 -1.68 -9.82
C ALA A 106 8.91 -2.16 -9.25
N LEU A 107 7.92 -1.27 -9.16
CA LEU A 107 6.57 -1.61 -8.70
C LEU A 107 5.91 -2.61 -9.65
N ARG A 108 6.01 -2.39 -10.97
CA ARG A 108 5.47 -3.33 -11.97
C ARG A 108 6.11 -4.70 -11.88
N ALA A 109 7.44 -4.77 -11.72
CA ALA A 109 8.15 -6.04 -11.57
C ALA A 109 7.71 -6.79 -10.29
N HIS A 110 7.51 -6.08 -9.18
CA HIS A 110 7.04 -6.69 -7.94
C HIS A 110 5.57 -7.17 -8.07
N LEU A 111 4.69 -6.39 -8.69
CA LEU A 111 3.32 -6.81 -9.00
C LEU A 111 3.30 -8.08 -9.86
N GLN A 112 4.19 -8.19 -10.85
CA GLN A 112 4.34 -9.42 -11.65
C GLN A 112 4.75 -10.62 -10.79
N GLN A 113 5.63 -10.44 -9.80
CA GLN A 113 6.00 -11.50 -8.86
C GLN A 113 4.81 -11.93 -8.00
N LEU A 114 4.02 -10.98 -7.47
CA LEU A 114 2.82 -11.27 -6.70
C LEU A 114 1.73 -12.00 -7.50
N ARG A 115 1.60 -11.70 -8.80
CA ARG A 115 0.69 -12.39 -9.73
C ARG A 115 1.17 -13.80 -10.09
N SER A 116 2.45 -14.12 -9.89
CA SER A 116 3.01 -15.41 -10.30
C SER A 116 2.40 -16.55 -9.47
N PRO A 117 1.87 -17.60 -10.12
CA PRO A 117 1.24 -18.72 -9.42
C PRO A 117 2.20 -19.45 -8.47
N PHE A 118 3.51 -19.41 -8.75
CA PHE A 118 4.53 -20.03 -7.91
C PHE A 118 4.74 -19.32 -6.56
N HIS A 119 4.38 -18.04 -6.45
CA HIS A 119 4.48 -17.30 -5.19
C HIS A 119 3.29 -17.59 -4.24
N GLN A 120 2.17 -18.09 -4.75
CA GLN A 120 1.01 -18.46 -3.92
C GLN A 120 1.20 -19.81 -3.19
N VAL A 121 2.12 -20.66 -3.66
CA VAL A 121 2.29 -22.05 -3.15
C VAL A 121 3.36 -22.16 -2.05
N SER A 122 4.30 -21.22 -1.95
CA SER A 122 5.49 -21.37 -1.09
C SER A 122 5.33 -20.90 0.36
N LEU A 123 4.11 -20.59 0.81
CA LEU A 123 3.83 -20.07 2.16
C LEU A 123 2.70 -20.85 2.88
N GLY A 124 2.47 -22.10 2.47
CA GLY A 124 1.59 -23.06 3.15
C GLY A 124 2.32 -23.87 4.21
#